data_AF-A0A2V7LDS9-F1
#
_entry.id   AF-A0A2V7LDS9-F1
#
_cell.length_a   1.000
_cell.length_b   1.000
_cell.length_c   1.000
_cell.angle_alpha   90.00
_cell.angle_beta   90.00
_cell.angle_gamma   90.00
#
_symmetry.space_group_name_H-M   'P 1'
#
loop_
_entity.id
_entity.type
_entity.pdbx_description
1 polymer ?
#
loop_
_entity_poly.entity_id
_entity_poly.type
_entity_poly.pdbx_seq_one_letter_code
_entity_poly.pdbx_strand_id
1 'polypeptide(L)'
;GRGAPFSAALRGAIAKGYPEPDPRDDLSGMDVARKALILGRLLGFSGELGDIAVESLVPDDAERLSVDDFLGSLERFDAAWAKRVAAAHARRGVVRYRAIVTRRGIRVGLVVVDASSPMASLNGTDNQFIFTTMRYRKNPLVITGPGAGPAVTAGGILNDVLQLAGA
;
A
#
# COMPACT_ATOMS: atom_id res chain seq x y z
N GLY A 1 -6.28 -8.27 6.24
CA GLY A 1 -7.12 -7.72 7.33
C GLY A 1 -7.72 -8.84 8.15
N ARG A 2 -8.63 -8.53 9.08
CA ARG A 2 -9.29 -9.49 9.99
C ARG A 2 -10.37 -10.36 9.32
N GLY A 3 -10.29 -10.55 7.99
CA GLY A 3 -11.27 -11.33 7.22
C GLY A 3 -12.62 -10.66 6.97
N ALA A 4 -12.76 -9.35 7.22
CA ALA A 4 -13.98 -8.62 6.85
C ALA A 4 -14.18 -8.60 5.32
N PRO A 5 -15.45 -8.55 4.84
CA PRO A 5 -15.75 -8.32 3.43
C PRO A 5 -15.07 -7.04 2.91
N PHE A 6 -14.69 -7.04 1.64
CA PHE A 6 -14.03 -5.89 1.01
C PHE A 6 -14.94 -4.66 1.02
N SER A 7 -16.21 -4.84 0.69
CA SER A 7 -17.24 -3.80 0.71
C SER A 7 -17.34 -3.13 2.08
N ALA A 8 -17.43 -3.94 3.14
CA ALA A 8 -17.51 -3.46 4.52
C ALA A 8 -16.22 -2.75 4.96
N ALA A 9 -15.06 -3.26 4.56
CA ALA A 9 -13.78 -2.62 4.87
C ALA A 9 -13.64 -1.26 4.17
N LEU A 10 -14.00 -1.17 2.89
CA LEU A 10 -13.93 0.07 2.13
C LEU A 10 -14.94 1.11 2.65
N ARG A 11 -16.19 0.73 2.90
CA ARG A 11 -17.18 1.63 3.52
C ARG A 11 -16.74 2.10 4.91
N GLY A 12 -16.15 1.20 5.70
CA GLY A 12 -15.58 1.54 7.00
C GLY A 12 -14.42 2.53 6.90
N ALA A 13 -13.61 2.48 5.83
CA ALA A 13 -12.54 3.43 5.57
C ALA A 13 -13.11 4.79 5.11
N ILE A 14 -14.11 4.79 4.22
CA ILE A 14 -14.81 6.00 3.76
C ILE A 14 -15.45 6.73 4.93
N ALA A 15 -16.17 6.02 5.82
CA ALA A 15 -16.81 6.61 6.99
C ALA A 15 -15.81 7.27 7.97
N LYS A 16 -14.52 6.89 7.89
CA LYS A 16 -13.44 7.47 8.69
C LYS A 16 -12.66 8.57 7.95
N GLY A 17 -13.02 8.87 6.70
CA GLY A 17 -12.34 9.85 5.86
C GLY A 17 -10.90 9.44 5.51
N TYR A 18 -10.64 8.13 5.38
CA TYR A 18 -9.31 7.65 5.02
C TYR A 18 -8.97 7.74 3.52
N PRO A 19 -9.86 7.35 2.58
CA PRO A 19 -9.56 7.46 1.16
C PRO A 19 -9.84 8.88 0.62
N GLU A 20 -9.39 9.11 -0.61
CA GLU A 20 -9.77 10.25 -1.44
C GLU A 20 -11.28 10.26 -1.76
N PRO A 21 -11.85 11.39 -2.24
CA PRO A 21 -13.27 11.47 -2.59
C PRO A 21 -13.73 10.38 -3.58
N ASP A 22 -12.85 9.98 -4.50
CA ASP A 22 -13.00 8.76 -5.30
C ASP A 22 -12.04 7.68 -4.79
N PRO A 23 -12.53 6.65 -4.07
CA PRO A 23 -11.66 5.62 -3.50
C PRO A 23 -10.91 4.78 -4.54
N ARG A 24 -11.26 4.89 -5.83
CA ARG A 24 -10.53 4.23 -6.91
C ARG A 24 -9.11 4.77 -7.04
N ASP A 25 -8.88 6.03 -6.68
CA ASP A 25 -7.55 6.64 -6.71
C ASP A 25 -6.59 5.93 -5.74
N ASP A 26 -7.05 5.58 -4.54
CA ASP A 26 -6.30 4.78 -3.58
C ASP A 26 -6.14 3.32 -4.02
N LEU A 27 -7.24 2.72 -4.51
CA LEU A 27 -7.27 1.32 -4.92
C LEU A 27 -6.45 1.05 -6.18
N SER A 28 -6.21 2.06 -7.02
CA SER A 28 -5.40 1.94 -8.24
C SER A 28 -3.95 1.48 -7.96
N GLY A 29 -3.44 1.77 -6.76
CA GLY A 29 -2.04 1.53 -6.40
C GLY A 29 -1.06 2.57 -6.92
N MET A 30 -1.53 3.60 -7.64
CA MET A 30 -0.66 4.58 -8.27
C MET A 30 0.08 5.46 -7.25
N ASP A 31 -0.52 5.76 -6.09
CA ASP A 31 0.18 6.43 -5.00
C ASP A 31 1.39 5.62 -4.51
N VAL A 32 1.19 4.32 -4.29
CA VAL A 32 2.26 3.40 -3.89
C VAL A 32 3.33 3.30 -4.99
N ALA A 33 2.94 3.27 -6.26
CA ALA A 33 3.86 3.24 -7.40
C ALA A 33 4.73 4.49 -7.50
N ARG A 34 4.15 5.69 -7.32
CA ARG A 34 4.90 6.96 -7.31
C ARG A 34 5.91 7.00 -6.16
N LYS A 35 5.50 6.60 -4.95
CA LYS A 35 6.39 6.48 -3.78
C LYS A 35 7.51 5.47 -4.02
N ALA A 36 7.18 4.32 -4.62
CA ALA A 36 8.15 3.29 -4.97
C ALA A 36 9.15 3.75 -6.02
N LEU A 37 8.74 4.56 -7.01
CA LEU A 37 9.64 5.14 -8.01
C LEU A 37 10.67 6.07 -7.38
N ILE A 38 10.26 6.93 -6.45
CA ILE A 38 11.17 7.81 -5.70
C ILE A 38 12.22 6.96 -4.98
N LEU A 39 11.80 5.93 -4.24
CA LEU A 39 12.72 5.02 -3.56
C LEU A 39 13.60 4.24 -4.55
N GLY A 40 13.06 3.81 -5.68
CA GLY A 40 13.80 3.12 -6.72
C GLY A 40 14.94 3.98 -7.27
N ARG A 41 14.66 5.26 -7.54
CA ARG A 41 15.66 6.23 -8.00
C ARG A 41 16.79 6.38 -6.96
N LEU A 42 16.46 6.44 -5.67
CA LEU A 42 17.46 6.43 -4.59
C LEU A 42 18.31 5.14 -4.55
N LEU A 43 17.76 4.01 -5.00
CA LEU A 43 18.47 2.73 -5.12
C LEU A 43 19.19 2.54 -6.48
N GLY A 44 19.11 3.53 -7.38
CA GLY A 44 19.72 3.51 -8.71
C GLY A 44 18.90 2.81 -9.80
N PHE A 45 17.60 2.62 -9.61
CA PHE A 45 16.67 2.23 -10.68
C PHE A 45 16.47 3.41 -11.64
N SER A 46 16.57 3.15 -12.93
CA SER A 46 16.55 4.18 -13.99
C SER A 46 15.31 4.12 -14.88
N GLY A 47 14.31 3.31 -14.55
CA GLY A 47 13.06 3.24 -15.30
C GLY A 47 12.07 4.33 -14.88
N GLU A 48 10.96 4.39 -15.60
CA GLU A 48 9.87 5.32 -15.40
C GLU A 48 8.62 4.63 -14.82
N LEU A 49 7.60 5.42 -14.48
CA LEU A 49 6.38 4.92 -13.86
C LEU A 49 5.68 3.83 -14.71
N GLY A 50 5.75 3.95 -16.05
CA GLY A 50 5.21 2.95 -16.97
C GLY A 50 5.96 1.61 -16.99
N ASP A 51 7.19 1.57 -16.47
CA ASP A 51 7.98 0.34 -16.34
C ASP A 51 7.65 -0.43 -15.04
N ILE A 52 6.81 0.15 -14.17
CA ILE A 52 6.43 -0.46 -12.90
C ILE A 52 5.20 -1.33 -13.11
N ALA A 53 5.32 -2.62 -12.79
CA ALA A 53 4.15 -3.50 -12.74
C ALA A 53 3.31 -3.18 -11.51
N VAL A 54 2.09 -2.64 -11.71
CA VAL A 54 1.13 -2.27 -10.67
C VAL A 54 -0.12 -3.14 -10.81
N GLU A 55 -0.45 -3.90 -9.76
CA GLU A 55 -1.76 -4.57 -9.65
C GLU A 55 -2.79 -3.57 -9.11
N SER A 56 -3.71 -3.12 -9.94
CA SER A 56 -4.87 -2.34 -9.48
C SER A 56 -5.81 -3.19 -8.65
N LEU A 57 -6.35 -2.61 -7.57
CA LEU A 57 -7.45 -3.20 -6.79
C LEU A 57 -8.82 -2.70 -7.25
N VAL A 58 -8.85 -1.75 -8.19
CA VAL A 58 -10.08 -1.34 -8.86
C VAL A 58 -10.54 -2.52 -9.71
N PRO A 59 -11.76 -3.04 -9.47
CA PRO A 59 -12.26 -4.16 -10.25
C PRO A 59 -12.42 -3.80 -11.73
N ASP A 60 -12.27 -4.82 -12.59
CA ASP A 60 -12.57 -4.68 -14.01
C ASP A 60 -14.01 -4.13 -14.19
N ASP A 61 -14.20 -3.26 -15.17
CA ASP A 61 -15.43 -2.50 -15.47
C ASP A 61 -15.80 -1.36 -14.48
N ALA A 62 -15.22 -1.31 -13.27
CA ALA A 62 -15.52 -0.25 -12.30
C ALA A 62 -14.95 1.13 -12.67
N GLU A 63 -13.94 1.17 -13.54
CA GLU A 63 -13.33 2.41 -14.04
C GLU A 63 -14.31 3.25 -14.87
N ARG A 64 -15.30 2.60 -15.51
CA ARG A 64 -16.29 3.27 -16.38
C ARG A 64 -17.54 3.73 -15.63
N LEU A 65 -17.68 3.36 -14.36
CA LEU A 65 -18.84 3.69 -13.54
C LEU A 65 -18.71 5.10 -12.96
N SER A 66 -19.85 5.70 -12.61
CA SER A 66 -19.84 6.83 -11.68
C SER A 66 -19.33 6.36 -10.30
N VAL A 67 -18.89 7.29 -9.46
CA VAL A 67 -18.45 6.95 -8.09
C VAL A 67 -19.59 6.28 -7.32
N ASP A 68 -20.81 6.79 -7.45
CA ASP A 68 -21.99 6.24 -6.77
C ASP A 68 -22.32 4.83 -7.23
N ASP A 69 -22.28 4.57 -8.55
CA ASP A 69 -22.52 3.23 -9.10
C ASP A 69 -21.42 2.24 -8.67
N PHE A 70 -20.17 2.70 -8.64
CA PHE A 70 -19.06 1.89 -8.12
C PHE A 70 -19.30 1.53 -6.65
N LEU A 71 -19.61 2.50 -5.79
CA LEU A 71 -19.89 2.29 -4.37
C LEU A 71 -21.15 1.44 -4.11
N GLY A 72 -22.14 1.53 -4.99
CA GLY A 72 -23.35 0.70 -4.97
C GLY A 72 -23.11 -0.73 -5.43
N SER A 73 -21.97 -1.03 -6.06
CA SER A 73 -21.63 -2.35 -6.60
C SER A 73 -20.62 -3.15 -5.77
N LEU A 74 -20.15 -2.61 -4.64
CA LEU A 74 -19.00 -3.15 -3.89
C LEU A 74 -19.15 -4.62 -3.45
N GLU A 75 -20.37 -5.03 -3.09
CA GLU A 75 -20.69 -6.40 -2.64
C GLU A 75 -20.35 -7.45 -3.70
N ARG A 76 -20.38 -7.08 -4.99
CA ARG A 76 -20.05 -7.99 -6.10
C ARG A 76 -18.61 -8.50 -6.02
N PHE A 77 -17.73 -7.75 -5.34
CA PHE A 77 -16.30 -8.07 -5.23
C PHE A 77 -15.95 -8.89 -3.99
N ASP A 78 -16.88 -9.02 -3.03
CA ASP A 78 -16.60 -9.67 -1.74
C ASP A 78 -16.23 -11.15 -1.89
N ALA A 79 -16.88 -11.88 -2.79
CA ALA A 79 -16.60 -13.30 -3.01
C ALA A 79 -15.17 -13.53 -3.54
N ALA A 80 -14.72 -12.70 -4.49
CA ALA A 80 -13.38 -12.77 -5.04
C ALA A 80 -12.31 -12.47 -3.96
N TRP A 81 -12.54 -11.43 -3.15
CA TRP A 81 -11.66 -11.08 -2.04
C TRP A 81 -11.64 -12.14 -0.94
N ALA A 82 -12.79 -12.69 -0.58
CA ALA A 82 -12.89 -13.76 0.40
C ALA A 82 -12.08 -14.99 -0.03
N LYS A 83 -12.15 -15.37 -1.32
CA LYS A 83 -11.33 -16.46 -1.88
C LYS A 83 -9.83 -16.16 -1.77
N ARG A 84 -9.39 -14.94 -2.11
CA ARG A 84 -7.98 -14.52 -1.99
C ARG A 84 -7.49 -14.58 -0.54
N VAL A 85 -8.30 -14.09 0.40
CA VAL A 85 -8.00 -14.07 1.84
C VAL A 85 -7.94 -15.49 2.40
N ALA A 86 -8.91 -16.35 2.07
CA ALA A 86 -8.92 -17.75 2.48
C ALA A 86 -7.69 -18.52 1.98
N ALA A 87 -7.28 -18.30 0.72
CA ALA A 87 -6.09 -18.90 0.15
C ALA A 87 -4.79 -18.45 0.86
N ALA A 88 -4.71 -17.20 1.29
CA ALA A 88 -3.60 -16.70 2.10
C ALA A 88 -3.56 -17.37 3.48
N HIS A 89 -4.71 -17.47 4.16
CA HIS A 89 -4.82 -18.10 5.48
C HIS A 89 -4.48 -19.59 5.44
N ALA A 90 -4.89 -20.31 4.39
CA ALA A 90 -4.52 -21.72 4.19
C ALA A 90 -3.00 -21.94 4.13
N ARG A 91 -2.24 -20.89 3.78
CA ARG A 91 -0.77 -20.89 3.75
C ARG A 91 -0.14 -20.22 4.97
N ARG A 92 -0.88 -20.09 6.08
CA ARG A 92 -0.47 -19.37 7.32
C ARG A 92 0.00 -17.93 7.07
N GLY A 93 -0.52 -17.30 6.02
CA GLY A 93 -0.19 -15.94 5.64
C GLY A 93 -1.38 -14.99 5.69
N VAL A 94 -1.10 -13.71 5.47
CA VAL A 94 -2.09 -12.64 5.35
C VAL A 94 -1.83 -11.84 4.08
N VAL A 95 -2.90 -11.32 3.48
CA VAL A 95 -2.80 -10.46 2.29
C VAL A 95 -2.36 -9.05 2.69
N ARG A 96 -1.36 -8.50 2.00
CA ARG A 96 -0.89 -7.11 2.12
C ARG A 96 -0.65 -6.52 0.74
N TYR A 97 -0.95 -5.23 0.58
CA TYR A 97 -0.61 -4.47 -0.62
C TYR A 97 0.74 -3.80 -0.39
N ARG A 98 1.75 -4.09 -1.22
CA ARG A 98 3.11 -3.53 -1.04
C ARG A 98 3.82 -3.25 -2.36
N ALA A 99 4.82 -2.38 -2.29
CA ALA A 99 5.87 -2.30 -3.29
C ALA A 99 7.08 -3.16 -2.90
N ILE A 100 7.67 -3.86 -3.87
CA ILE A 100 9.05 -4.38 -3.79
C ILE A 100 9.90 -3.52 -4.71
N VAL A 101 10.93 -2.90 -4.15
CA VAL A 101 11.78 -1.94 -4.85
C VAL A 101 13.21 -2.46 -4.85
N THR A 102 13.79 -2.60 -6.04
CA THR A 102 15.20 -2.94 -6.21
C THR A 102 15.80 -2.10 -7.33
N ARG A 103 17.13 -2.03 -7.41
CA ARG A 103 17.82 -1.41 -8.55
C ARG A 103 17.42 -1.99 -9.92
N ARG A 104 16.98 -3.26 -9.95
CA ARG A 104 16.62 -3.97 -11.19
C ARG A 104 15.17 -3.81 -11.61
N GLY A 105 14.31 -3.33 -10.72
CA GLY A 105 12.88 -3.25 -11.01
C GLY A 105 12.03 -3.03 -9.77
N ILE A 106 10.80 -2.60 -10.04
CA ILE A 106 9.78 -2.27 -9.05
C ILE A 106 8.51 -3.04 -9.39
N ARG A 107 7.85 -3.58 -8.36
CA ARG A 107 6.53 -4.22 -8.48
C ARG A 107 5.64 -3.80 -7.33
N VAL A 108 4.40 -3.46 -7.63
CA VAL A 108 3.37 -3.05 -6.67
C VAL A 108 2.18 -3.97 -6.80
N GLY A 109 1.67 -4.49 -5.68
CA GLY A 109 0.48 -5.33 -5.71
C GLY A 109 0.22 -6.08 -4.42
N LEU A 110 -0.76 -6.98 -4.48
CA LEU A 110 -1.08 -7.87 -3.38
C LEU A 110 -0.05 -8.98 -3.28
N VAL A 111 0.35 -9.24 -2.05
CA VAL A 111 1.21 -10.36 -1.71
C VAL A 111 0.63 -11.08 -0.50
N VAL A 112 0.90 -12.37 -0.42
CA VAL A 112 0.75 -13.12 0.82
C VAL A 112 2.05 -12.95 1.60
N VAL A 113 1.96 -12.38 2.80
CA VAL A 113 3.08 -12.35 3.76
C VAL A 113 2.82 -13.38 4.84
N ASP A 114 3.89 -14.05 5.30
CA ASP A 114 3.79 -14.96 6.43
C ASP A 114 3.26 -14.23 7.68
N ALA A 115 2.45 -14.90 8.49
CA ALA A 115 1.90 -14.33 9.72
C ALA A 115 2.99 -13.89 10.72
N SER A 116 4.19 -14.48 10.67
CA SER A 116 5.35 -14.08 11.50
C SER A 116 6.12 -12.87 10.93
N SER A 117 5.80 -12.42 9.72
CA SER A 117 6.47 -11.27 9.10
C SER A 117 6.12 -9.98 9.83
N PRO A 118 7.06 -9.03 9.99
CA PRO A 118 6.75 -7.68 10.47
C PRO A 118 5.65 -6.97 9.65
N MET A 119 5.48 -7.32 8.37
CA MET A 119 4.41 -6.75 7.53
C MET A 119 3.01 -7.26 7.91
N ALA A 120 2.94 -8.41 8.58
CA ALA A 120 1.67 -8.97 9.04
C ALA A 120 1.10 -8.18 10.24
N SER A 121 1.95 -7.51 11.04
CA SER A 121 1.53 -6.80 12.25
C SER A 121 1.12 -5.33 12.04
N LEU A 122 1.11 -4.84 10.79
CA LEU A 122 0.62 -3.49 10.46
C LEU A 122 -0.81 -3.29 10.96
N ASN A 123 -1.04 -2.17 11.66
CA ASN A 123 -2.31 -1.78 12.25
C ASN A 123 -2.70 -0.35 11.84
N GLY A 124 -4.01 -0.10 11.73
CA GLY A 124 -4.50 1.23 11.38
C GLY A 124 -4.03 1.70 10.01
N THR A 125 -3.52 2.94 9.97
CA THR A 125 -3.00 3.63 8.79
C THR A 125 -1.47 3.69 8.77
N ASP A 126 -0.82 2.84 9.56
CA ASP A 126 0.64 2.76 9.59
C ASP A 126 1.17 2.25 8.24
N ASN A 127 2.25 2.89 7.79
CA ASN A 127 3.10 2.40 6.73
C ASN A 127 4.33 1.72 7.33
N GLN A 128 4.89 0.75 6.60
CA GLN A 128 6.11 0.06 7.01
C GLN A 128 7.07 -0.09 5.84
N PHE A 129 8.34 0.24 6.09
CA PHE A 129 9.46 0.00 5.19
C PHE A 129 10.38 -1.05 5.79
N ILE A 130 10.75 -2.04 4.96
CA ILE A 130 11.70 -3.09 5.34
C ILE A 130 12.91 -2.99 4.41
N PHE A 131 14.06 -2.60 4.96
CA PHE A 131 15.30 -2.48 4.22
C PHE A 131 16.14 -3.74 4.39
N THR A 132 16.42 -4.40 3.27
CA THR A 132 17.38 -5.51 3.21
C THR A 132 18.61 -5.04 2.46
N THR A 133 19.77 -5.07 3.12
CA THR A 133 21.05 -4.64 2.53
C THR A 133 22.11 -5.71 2.76
N MET A 134 23.34 -5.50 2.26
CA MET A 134 24.46 -6.39 2.58
C MET A 134 24.71 -6.50 4.09
N ARG A 135 24.55 -5.41 4.84
CA ARG A 135 24.74 -5.38 6.31
C ARG A 135 23.50 -5.86 7.06
N TYR A 136 22.30 -5.54 6.56
CA TYR A 136 21.01 -5.92 7.16
C TYR A 136 20.36 -7.10 6.43
N ARG A 137 21.15 -8.16 6.14
CA ARG A 137 20.65 -9.34 5.41
C ARG A 137 19.95 -10.35 6.31
N LYS A 138 20.48 -10.60 7.51
CA LYS A 138 19.91 -11.56 8.47
C LYS A 138 18.74 -10.93 9.24
N ASN A 139 18.91 -9.68 9.66
CA ASN A 139 17.93 -8.90 10.40
C ASN A 139 17.65 -7.60 9.63
N PRO A 140 16.61 -7.56 8.78
CA PRO A 140 16.25 -6.36 8.03
C PRO A 140 15.93 -5.18 8.97
N LEU A 141 16.26 -3.95 8.54
CA LEU A 141 15.85 -2.75 9.25
C LEU A 141 14.38 -2.47 8.94
N VAL A 142 13.55 -2.36 9.98
CA VAL A 142 12.12 -2.10 9.84
C VAL A 142 11.81 -0.72 10.40
N ILE A 143 11.20 0.14 9.60
CA ILE A 143 10.68 1.45 10.00
C ILE A 143 9.17 1.39 9.87
N THR A 144 8.44 1.66 10.96
CA THR A 144 6.98 1.66 11.00
C THR A 144 6.50 2.95 11.64
N GLY A 145 5.42 3.52 11.11
CA GLY A 145 4.76 4.69 11.68
C GLY A 145 3.61 5.16 10.80
N PRO A 146 2.88 6.21 11.24
CA PRO A 146 1.75 6.74 10.50
C PRO A 146 2.17 7.18 9.10
N GLY A 147 1.46 6.67 8.09
CA GLY A 147 1.74 6.97 6.68
C GLY A 147 1.15 8.26 6.15
N ALA A 148 0.20 8.84 6.90
CA ALA A 148 -0.55 10.03 6.56
C ALA A 148 -1.02 10.73 7.84
N GLY A 149 -1.32 12.02 7.74
CA GLY A 149 -1.81 12.84 8.84
C GLY A 149 -1.21 14.24 8.81
N PRO A 150 -2.01 15.32 8.98
CA PRO A 150 -1.53 16.70 8.82
C PRO A 150 -0.32 17.03 9.70
N ALA A 151 -0.38 16.70 11.00
CA ALA A 151 0.67 17.03 11.95
C ALA A 151 2.00 16.30 11.64
N VAL A 152 1.94 15.00 11.34
CA VAL A 152 3.14 14.19 11.06
C VAL A 152 3.78 14.58 9.73
N THR A 153 2.96 14.89 8.72
CA THR A 153 3.44 15.37 7.42
C THR A 153 4.09 16.74 7.54
N ALA A 154 3.46 17.68 8.26
CA ALA A 154 4.02 19.00 8.52
C ALA A 154 5.36 18.93 9.28
N GLY A 155 5.46 18.02 10.25
CA GLY A 155 6.71 17.76 10.97
C GLY A 155 7.84 17.28 10.05
N GLY A 156 7.53 16.38 9.10
CA GLY A 156 8.50 15.93 8.10
C GLY A 156 9.01 17.06 7.20
N ILE A 157 8.08 17.89 6.69
CA ILE A 157 8.44 19.05 5.86
C ILE A 157 9.30 20.05 6.65
N LEU A 158 8.92 20.35 7.89
CA LEU A 158 9.70 21.25 8.75
C LEU A 158 11.12 20.74 8.98
N ASN A 159 11.28 19.43 9.23
CA ASN A 159 12.59 18.83 9.41
C ASN A 159 13.47 18.98 8.15
N ASP A 160 12.90 18.84 6.96
CA ASP A 160 13.64 19.04 5.70
C ASP A 160 14.04 20.52 5.53
N VAL A 161 13.16 21.47 5.90
CA VAL A 161 13.49 22.91 5.91
C VAL A 161 14.63 23.23 6.88
N LEU A 162 14.60 22.65 8.09
CA LEU A 162 15.66 22.84 9.09
C LEU A 162 17.01 22.31 8.60
N GLN A 163 17.03 21.13 7.96
CA GLN A 163 18.24 20.58 7.34
C GLN A 163 18.79 21.51 6.24
N LEU A 164 17.92 22.07 5.40
CA LEU A 164 18.33 23.04 4.38
C LEU A 164 18.87 24.34 4.98
N ALA A 165 18.35 24.75 6.13
CA ALA A 165 18.80 25.93 6.85
C ALA A 165 20.12 25.72 7.64
N GLY A 166 20.65 24.49 7.68
CA GLY A 166 21.90 24.16 8.36
C GLY A 166 21.81 24.10 9.89
N ALA A 167 20.60 23.86 10.42
CA ALA A 167 20.36 23.63 11.84
C ALA A 167 20.71 22.18 12.25
#